data_AF-A0A831SND7-F1
#
_entry.id   AF-A0A831SND7-F1
#
_cell.length_a   1.000
_cell.length_b   1.000
_cell.length_c   1.000
_cell.angle_alpha   90.00
_cell.angle_beta   90.00
_cell.angle_gamma   90.00
#
_symmetry.space_group_name_H-M   'P 1'
#
loop_
_entity.id
_entity.type
_entity.pdbx_description
1 polymer ?
#
loop_
_entity_poly.entity_id
_entity_poly.type
_entity_poly.pdbx_seq_one_letter_code
_entity_poly.pdbx_strand_id
1 'polypeptide(L)' 'MKSLKAKLENWEEYKPIRSMIEDIFKLAKSAFSLKNLHRYTERSVKKFVCLHVLLVGIVVSLGINSKEELQRIAEW' A
#
# COMPACT_ATOMS: atom_id res chain seq x y z
N MET A 1 -25.22 -2.34 -11.25
CA MET A 1 -25.72 -1.31 -10.29
C MET A 1 -26.03 -1.87 -8.90
N LYS A 2 -26.72 -3.03 -8.79
CA LYS A 2 -27.06 -3.65 -7.48
C LYS A 2 -25.84 -3.93 -6.57
N SER A 3 -24.72 -4.41 -7.11
CA SER A 3 -23.53 -4.74 -6.29
C SER A 3 -22.79 -3.52 -5.73
N LEU A 4 -22.75 -2.41 -6.48
CA LEU A 4 -22.14 -1.17 -6.00
C LEU A 4 -22.98 -0.57 -4.86
N LYS A 5 -24.31 -0.60 -5.01
CA LYS A 5 -25.24 -0.11 -4.01
C LYS A 5 -25.12 -0.89 -2.69
N ALA A 6 -25.04 -2.22 -2.77
CA ALA A 6 -24.81 -3.08 -1.60
C ALA A 6 -23.47 -2.80 -0.90
N LYS A 7 -22.39 -2.53 -1.66
CA LYS A 7 -21.09 -2.15 -1.08
C LYS A 7 -21.09 -0.77 -0.42
N LEU A 8 -21.87 0.16 -0.97
CA LEU A 8 -22.06 1.50 -0.40
C LEU A 8 -22.94 1.47 0.86
N GLU A 9 -23.90 0.54 0.94
CA GLU A 9 -24.70 0.35 2.15
C GLU A 9 -23.85 -0.20 3.30
N ASN A 10 -22.90 -1.10 3.02
CA ASN A 10 -21.95 -1.66 4.01
C ASN A 10 -20.61 -0.88 4.07
N TRP A 11 -20.60 0.41 3.72
CA TRP A 11 -19.36 1.19 3.59
C TRP A 11 -18.54 1.27 4.88
N GLU A 12 -19.19 1.20 6.05
CA GLU A 12 -18.53 1.25 7.36
C GLU A 12 -17.60 0.07 7.58
N GLU A 13 -17.95 -1.12 7.09
CA GLU A 13 -17.11 -2.32 7.15
C GLU A 13 -15.89 -2.20 6.21
N TYR A 14 -16.07 -1.57 5.05
CA TYR A 14 -15.00 -1.39 4.07
C TYR A 14 -14.07 -0.20 4.38
N LYS A 15 -14.53 0.76 5.19
CA LYS A 15 -13.75 1.92 5.60
C LYS A 15 -12.41 1.55 6.28
N PRO A 16 -12.35 0.65 7.29
CA PRO A 16 -11.08 0.26 7.90
C PRO A 16 -10.16 -0.48 6.93
N ILE A 17 -10.71 -1.36 6.09
CA ILE A 17 -9.95 -2.10 5.07
C ILE A 17 -9.31 -1.12 4.08
N ARG A 18 -10.09 -0.16 3.57
CA ARG A 18 -9.60 0.90 2.68
C ARG A 18 -8.50 1.72 3.35
N SER A 19 -8.69 2.14 4.59
CA SER A 19 -7.68 2.89 5.35
C SER A 19 -6.38 2.10 5.48
N MET A 20 -6.45 0.80 5.76
CA MET A 20 -5.27 -0.06 5.83
C MET A 20 -4.54 -0.16 4.49
N ILE A 21 -5.27 -0.30 3.39
CA ILE A 21 -4.71 -0.30 2.03
C ILE A 21 -4.03 1.05 1.73
N GLU A 22 -4.66 2.17 2.07
CA GLU A 22 -4.08 3.50 1.90
C GLU A 22 -2.76 3.66 2.66
N ASP A 23 -2.70 3.18 3.90
CA ASP A 23 -1.50 3.26 4.73
C ASP A 23 -0.36 2.38 4.15
N ILE A 24 -0.67 1.19 3.61
CA ILE A 24 0.32 0.36 2.89
C ILE A 24 0.86 1.09 1.65
N PHE A 25 0.00 1.77 0.88
CA PHE A 25 0.46 2.54 -0.28
C PHE A 25 1.28 3.77 0.11
N LYS A 26 0.98 4.41 1.23
CA LYS A 26 1.84 5.49 1.77
C LYS A 26 3.21 4.95 2.12
N LEU A 27 3.29 3.86 2.89
CA LEU A 27 4.53 3.17 3.24
C LEU A 27 5.37 2.85 2.00
N ALA A 28 4.74 2.24 0.98
CA ALA A 28 5.42 1.89 -0.26
C ALA A 28 5.98 3.14 -0.99
N LYS A 29 5.29 4.27 -0.94
CA LYS A 29 5.72 5.52 -1.57
C LYS A 29 6.82 6.23 -0.78
N SER A 30 6.70 6.36 0.54
CA SER A 30 7.65 7.05 1.40
C SER A 30 8.89 6.21 1.67
N ALA A 31 8.74 5.06 2.32
CA ALA A 31 9.85 4.23 2.77
C ALA A 31 10.53 3.44 1.64
N PHE A 32 9.80 3.06 0.59
CA PHE A 32 10.33 2.24 -0.51
C PHE A 32 10.59 3.02 -1.80
N SER A 33 10.77 4.35 -1.71
CA SER A 33 11.17 5.22 -2.82
C SER A 33 10.26 5.19 -4.06
N LEU A 34 9.05 4.61 -3.97
CA LEU A 34 8.12 4.59 -5.11
C LEU A 34 7.53 5.97 -5.41
N LYS A 35 7.63 6.93 -4.49
CA LYS A 35 7.23 8.33 -4.72
C LYS A 35 8.09 9.01 -5.80
N ASN A 36 9.38 8.70 -5.85
CA ASN A 36 10.34 9.31 -6.77
C ASN A 36 10.81 8.29 -7.83
N LEU A 37 9.88 7.46 -8.31
CA LEU A 37 10.17 6.43 -9.30
C LEU A 37 10.57 7.07 -10.63
N HIS A 38 11.87 7.03 -10.94
CA HIS A 38 12.40 7.46 -12.23
C HIS A 38 13.29 6.37 -12.84
N ARG A 39 12.92 5.90 -14.04
CA ARG A 39 13.67 4.91 -14.82
C ARG A 39 13.53 5.18 -16.32
N TYR A 40 14.58 4.86 -17.08
CA TYR A 40 14.66 5.15 -18.51
C TYR A 40 13.82 4.26 -19.42
N THR A 41 13.40 3.07 -18.95
CA THR A 41 12.60 2.12 -19.75
C THR A 41 11.50 1.50 -18.91
N GLU A 42 10.38 1.17 -19.56
CA GLU A 42 9.25 0.48 -18.91
C GLU A 42 9.68 -0.88 -18.30
N ARG A 43 10.59 -1.60 -18.98
CA ARG A 43 11.17 -2.85 -18.46
C ARG A 43 11.88 -2.62 -17.13
N SER A 44 12.64 -1.53 -17.01
CA SER A 44 13.32 -1.17 -15.77
C SER A 44 12.33 -0.72 -14.69
N VAL A 45 11.26 0.00 -15.05
CA VAL A 45 10.17 0.36 -14.13
C VAL A 45 9.54 -0.91 -13.54
N LYS A 46 9.14 -1.86 -14.39
CA LYS A 46 8.49 -3.12 -13.96
C LYS A 46 9.36 -3.89 -12.96
N LYS A 47 10.63 -4.12 -13.28
CA LYS A 47 11.56 -4.83 -12.38
C LYS A 47 11.69 -4.12 -11.03
N PHE A 48 11.82 -2.79 -11.05
CA PHE A 48 11.97 -2.00 -9.83
C PHE A 48 10.70 -2.07 -8.97
N VAL A 49 9.52 -1.85 -9.57
CA VAL A 49 8.24 -1.90 -8.87
C VAL A 49 7.99 -3.30 -8.29
N CYS A 50 8.19 -4.36 -9.07
CA CYS A 50 8.00 -5.73 -8.57
C CYS A 50 8.87 -6.03 -7.34
N LEU A 51 10.15 -5.64 -7.37
CA LEU A 51 11.06 -5.82 -6.23
C LEU A 51 10.58 -5.04 -4.99
N HIS A 52 10.22 -3.77 -5.15
CA HIS A 52 9.83 -2.93 -4.02
C HIS A 52 8.48 -3.35 -3.43
N VAL A 53 7.52 -3.76 -4.27
CA VAL A 53 6.23 -4.32 -3.82
C VAL A 53 6.46 -5.62 -3.04
N LEU A 54 7.37 -6.49 -3.49
CA LEU A 54 7.74 -7.69 -2.73
C LEU A 54 8.31 -7.33 -1.35
N LEU A 55 9.23 -6.36 -1.30
CA LEU A 55 9.82 -5.92 -0.03
C LEU A 55 8.78 -5.32 0.92
N VAL A 56 7.84 -4.51 0.41
CA VAL A 56 6.70 -4.01 1.19
C VAL A 56 5.90 -5.19 1.76
N GLY A 57 5.59 -6.19 0.93
CA GLY A 57 4.86 -7.38 1.38
C GLY A 57 5.59 -8.15 2.48
N ILE A 58 6.91 -8.31 2.37
CA ILE A 58 7.74 -8.96 3.40
C ILE A 58 7.70 -8.16 4.71
N VAL A 59 7.90 -6.84 4.66
CA VAL A 59 7.90 -5.99 5.86
C VAL A 59 6.53 -5.98 6.55
N VAL A 60 5.45 -5.87 5.77
CA VAL A 60 4.08 -5.95 6.32
C VAL A 60 3.81 -7.32 6.93
N SER A 61 4.36 -8.40 6.36
CA SER A 61 4.12 -9.77 6.85
C SER A 61 4.98 -10.15 8.06
N LEU A 62 6.19 -9.59 8.21
CA LEU A 62 7.15 -9.99 9.24
C LEU A 62 7.35 -8.95 10.34
N GLY A 63 7.18 -7.65 10.03
CA GLY A 63 7.70 -6.56 10.85
C GLY A 63 6.63 -5.63 11.42
N ILE A 64 5.37 -5.73 10.98
CA ILE A 64 4.32 -4.81 11.40
C ILE A 64 3.16 -5.62 11.98
N ASN A 65 3.03 -5.60 13.30
CA ASN A 65 1.97 -6.33 14.00
C ASN A 65 0.79 -5.43 14.38
N SER A 66 0.91 -4.12 14.15
CA SER A 66 -0.10 -3.12 14.50
C SER A 66 -0.25 -2.04 13.43
N LYS A 67 -1.44 -1.44 13.35
CA LYS A 67 -1.72 -0.37 12.38
C LYS A 67 -0.90 0.89 12.70
N GLU A 68 -0.66 1.14 13.97
CA GLU A 68 0.08 2.27 14.51
C GLU A 68 1.56 2.22 14.09
N GLU A 69 2.19 1.04 14.14
CA GLU A 69 3.55 0.84 13.63
C GLU A 69 3.63 1.09 12.12
N LEU A 70 2.63 0.63 11.36
CA LEU A 70 2.58 0.86 9.93
C LEU A 70 2.54 2.36 9.60
N GLN A 71 1.68 3.10 10.31
CA GLN A 71 1.54 4.54 10.13
C GLN A 71 2.82 5.28 10.52
N ARG A 72 3.48 4.91 11.63
CA ARG A 72 4.75 5.52 12.03
C ARG A 72 5.86 5.38 10.99
N ILE A 73 5.97 4.22 10.34
CA ILE A 73 6.99 4.01 9.29
C ILE A 73 6.58 4.72 7.99
N ALA A 74 5.28 4.80 7.71
CA ALA A 74 4.78 5.48 6.52
C ALA A 74 4.92 7.01 6.58
N GLU A 75 4.83 7.60 7.77
CA GLU A 75 4.89 9.05 8.03
C GLU A 75 6.29 9.59 8.37
N TRP A 76 7.31 8.72 8.39
CA TRP A 76 8.70 9.11 8.59
C TRP A 76 9.30 9.86 7.39
#